data_AF-A0AAW5JWP6-F1
#
_entry.id   AF-A0AAW5JWP6-F1
#
_cell.length_a   1.000
_cell.length_b   1.000
_cell.length_c   1.000
_cell.angle_alpha   90.00
_cell.angle_beta   90.00
_cell.angle_gamma   90.00
#
_symmetry.space_group_name_H-M   'P 1'
#
loop_
_entity.id
_entity.type
_entity.pdbx_description
1 polymer ?
#
loop_
_entity_poly.entity_id
_entity_poly.type
_entity_poly.pdbx_seq_one_letter_code
_entity_poly.pdbx_strand_id
1 'polypeptide(L)'
;AALAAVECETTIPVTSVSISGDGVSNGKLSLKSGSSVQLTATVNPSNATDRKVTWTSSDSSVANVMGTGVVTAGSKAGKATVTATAGGKS
;
A
#
# COMPACT_ATOMS: atom_id res chain seq x y z
N ALA A 1 -36.54 16.94 13.94
CA ALA A 1 -35.84 17.17 12.66
C ALA A 1 -34.34 16.99 12.93
N ALA A 2 -33.71 15.99 12.31
CA ALA A 2 -32.29 15.75 12.47
C ALA A 2 -31.51 16.85 11.74
N LEU A 3 -30.77 17.68 12.47
CA LEU A 3 -29.76 18.54 11.88
C LEU A 3 -28.63 17.62 11.39
N ALA A 4 -28.62 17.35 10.10
CA ALA A 4 -27.41 16.87 9.44
C ALA A 4 -26.41 18.03 9.50
N ALA A 5 -25.43 17.93 10.39
CA ALA A 5 -24.30 18.83 10.40
C ALA A 5 -23.61 18.71 9.03
N VAL A 6 -23.55 19.82 8.30
CA VAL A 6 -22.65 19.96 7.15
C VAL A 6 -21.26 20.19 7.75
N GLU A 7 -20.59 19.09 8.07
CA GLU A 7 -19.18 19.12 8.38
C GLU A 7 -18.46 19.25 7.03
N CYS A 8 -18.01 20.45 6.69
CA CYS A 8 -17.01 20.61 5.65
C CYS A 8 -15.71 19.99 6.15
N GLU A 9 -15.60 18.66 6.09
CA GLU A 9 -14.34 17.97 6.30
C GLU A 9 -13.41 18.39 5.17
N THR A 10 -12.48 19.30 5.49
CA THR A 10 -11.39 19.67 4.60
C THR A 10 -10.45 18.48 4.56
N THR A 11 -10.78 17.48 3.75
CA THR A 11 -9.95 16.30 3.58
C THR A 11 -8.67 16.72 2.86
N ILE A 12 -7.53 16.56 3.51
CA ILE A 12 -6.23 16.81 2.91
C ILE A 12 -5.94 15.61 2.01
N PRO A 13 -5.97 15.77 0.67
CA PRO A 13 -5.79 14.66 -0.24
C PRO A 13 -4.35 14.17 -0.18
N VAL A 14 -4.17 12.85 -0.20
CA VAL A 14 -2.85 12.24 -0.34
C VAL A 14 -2.24 12.71 -1.65
N THR A 15 -1.05 13.30 -1.62
CA THR A 15 -0.38 13.79 -2.82
C THR A 15 0.53 12.73 -3.42
N SER A 16 1.17 11.92 -2.57
CA SER A 16 2.08 10.86 -2.99
C SER A 16 2.09 9.71 -1.98
N VAL A 17 2.28 8.49 -2.48
CA VAL A 17 2.53 7.29 -1.67
C VAL A 17 3.87 6.71 -2.11
N SER A 18 4.81 6.65 -1.18
CA SER A 18 6.13 6.05 -1.41
C SER A 18 6.20 4.71 -0.72
N ILE A 19 6.51 3.65 -1.47
CA ILE A 19 6.70 2.31 -0.93
C ILE A 19 8.21 2.08 -0.73
N SER A 20 8.60 1.66 0.46
CA SER A 20 9.97 1.28 0.78
C SER A 20 9.97 -0.02 1.58
N GLY A 21 11.02 -0.83 1.43
CA GLY A 21 11.14 -2.09 2.16
C GLY A 21 12.48 -2.73 1.89
N ASP A 22 12.78 -3.77 2.65
CA ASP A 22 14.01 -4.53 2.48
C ASP A 22 14.08 -5.12 1.07
N GLY A 23 15.18 -4.88 0.35
CA GLY A 23 15.31 -5.34 -1.04
C GLY A 23 14.40 -4.66 -2.07
N VAL A 24 13.67 -3.60 -1.72
CA VAL A 24 12.99 -2.72 -2.69
C VAL A 24 13.98 -1.70 -3.24
N SER A 25 14.26 -1.78 -4.54
CA SER A 25 15.10 -0.80 -5.24
C SER A 25 14.32 -0.20 -6.41
N ASN A 26 14.15 1.13 -6.42
CA ASN A 26 13.43 1.86 -7.48
C ASN A 26 12.02 1.30 -7.78
N GLY A 27 11.25 1.00 -6.73
CA GLY A 27 9.90 0.43 -6.84
C GLY A 27 9.86 -1.02 -7.33
N LYS A 28 11.02 -1.67 -7.45
CA LYS A 28 11.15 -3.09 -7.82
C LYS A 28 11.62 -3.87 -6.61
N LEU A 29 10.80 -4.82 -6.19
CA LEU A 29 11.10 -5.74 -5.11
C LEU A 29 11.48 -7.10 -5.72
N SER A 30 12.61 -7.66 -5.29
CA SER A 30 13.01 -9.01 -5.68
C SER A 30 12.98 -9.93 -4.46
N LEU A 31 11.97 -10.80 -4.40
CA LEU A 31 11.87 -11.83 -3.38
C LEU A 31 12.29 -13.19 -3.94
N LYS A 32 12.94 -14.00 -3.09
CA LYS A 32 13.11 -15.43 -3.34
C LYS A 32 11.86 -16.17 -2.88
N SER A 33 11.58 -17.30 -3.54
CA SER A 33 10.46 -18.17 -3.15
C SER A 33 10.53 -18.53 -1.66
N GLY A 34 9.40 -18.43 -0.96
CA GLY A 34 9.30 -18.65 0.48
C GLY A 34 9.86 -17.53 1.36
N SER A 35 10.41 -16.46 0.80
CA SER A 35 10.79 -15.27 1.58
C SER A 35 9.59 -14.35 1.80
N SER A 36 9.66 -13.54 2.85
CA SER A 36 8.72 -12.46 3.09
C SER A 36 9.47 -11.17 3.38
N VAL A 37 8.89 -10.03 3.01
CA VAL A 37 9.44 -8.73 3.33
C VAL A 37 8.34 -7.80 3.80
N GLN A 38 8.71 -6.89 4.69
CA GLN A 38 7.80 -5.84 5.13
C GLN A 38 7.97 -4.61 4.25
N LEU A 39 6.88 -4.20 3.61
CA LEU A 39 6.80 -2.92 2.93
C LEU A 39 6.20 -1.87 3.85
N THR A 40 6.84 -0.73 3.89
CA THR A 40 6.39 0.49 4.54
C THR A 40 5.91 1.45 3.46
N ALA A 41 4.63 1.80 3.51
CA ALA A 41 4.08 2.87 2.69
C ALA A 41 4.10 4.18 3.47
N THR A 42 4.84 5.16 2.96
CA THR A 42 4.90 6.51 3.49
C THR A 42 3.96 7.38 2.67
N VAL A 43 2.91 7.87 3.32
CA VAL A 43 1.89 8.75 2.71
C VAL A 43 2.29 10.20 2.94
N ASN A 44 2.37 10.99 1.87
CA ASN A 44 2.73 12.40 1.93
C ASN A 44 1.61 13.28 1.32
N PRO A 45 1.26 14.42 1.95
CA PRO A 45 1.77 14.97 3.21
C PRO A 45 1.36 14.16 4.44
N SER A 46 2.13 14.29 5.52
CA SER A 46 1.86 13.61 6.81
C SER A 46 0.50 13.98 7.41
N ASN A 47 -0.04 15.14 7.05
CA ASN A 47 -1.36 15.63 7.48
C ASN A 47 -2.50 15.19 6.56
N ALA A 48 -2.29 14.24 5.64
CA ALA A 48 -3.38 13.72 4.81
C ALA A 48 -4.50 13.14 5.70
N THR A 49 -5.76 13.40 5.34
CA THR A 49 -6.91 12.95 6.15
C THR A 49 -7.12 11.45 6.00
N ASP A 50 -6.87 10.91 4.80
CA ASP A 50 -6.98 9.47 4.53
C ASP A 50 -5.59 8.84 4.38
N ARG A 51 -4.97 8.50 5.52
CA ARG A 51 -3.67 7.79 5.57
C ARG A 51 -3.82 6.27 5.59
N LYS A 52 -5.04 5.77 5.39
CA LYS A 52 -5.32 4.35 5.47
C LYS A 52 -4.74 3.66 4.24
N VAL A 53 -3.55 3.10 4.39
CA VAL A 53 -2.91 2.35 3.33
C VAL A 53 -3.63 1.01 3.16
N THR A 54 -4.12 0.75 1.96
CA THR A 54 -4.67 -0.52 1.55
C THR A 54 -3.75 -1.16 0.54
N TRP A 55 -3.33 -2.38 0.82
CA TRP A 55 -2.43 -3.13 -0.05
C TRP A 55 -3.22 -4.12 -0.90
N THR A 56 -2.88 -4.20 -2.18
CA THR A 56 -3.44 -5.17 -3.12
C THR A 56 -2.31 -5.79 -3.93
N SER A 57 -2.47 -7.06 -4.27
CA SER A 57 -1.54 -7.76 -5.15
C SER A 57 -2.28 -8.22 -6.39
N SER A 58 -1.67 -8.05 -7.56
CA SER A 58 -2.19 -8.54 -8.83
C SER A 58 -2.25 -10.07 -8.88
N ASP A 59 -1.35 -10.77 -8.16
CA ASP A 59 -1.21 -12.23 -8.21
C ASP A 59 -0.76 -12.79 -6.86
N SER A 60 -1.71 -13.24 -6.04
CA SER A 60 -1.43 -13.85 -4.73
C SER A 60 -0.66 -15.17 -4.82
N SER A 61 -0.71 -15.86 -5.97
CA SER A 61 0.06 -17.09 -6.23
C SER A 61 1.57 -16.83 -6.40
N VAL A 62 1.95 -15.61 -6.76
CA VAL A 62 3.34 -15.19 -7.00
C VAL A 62 3.84 -14.27 -5.89
N ALA A 63 3.02 -13.32 -5.45
CA ALA A 63 3.31 -12.51 -4.27
C ALA A 63 2.01 -12.19 -3.53
N ASN A 64 1.91 -12.60 -2.28
CA ASN A 64 0.78 -12.28 -1.42
C ASN A 64 1.13 -11.06 -0.56
N VAL A 65 0.29 -10.02 -0.57
CA VAL A 65 0.46 -8.87 0.32
C VAL A 65 -0.61 -8.89 1.41
N MET A 66 -0.18 -8.76 2.67
CA MET A 66 -1.07 -8.58 3.80
C MET A 66 -1.50 -7.12 3.94
N GLY A 67 -2.64 -6.88 4.59
CA GLY A 67 -3.13 -5.52 4.86
C GLY A 67 -2.16 -4.65 5.68
N THR A 68 -1.20 -5.26 6.38
CA THR A 68 -0.12 -4.59 7.11
C THR A 68 1.04 -4.15 6.21
N GLY A 69 1.05 -4.51 4.93
CA GLY A 69 2.16 -4.25 3.99
C GLY A 69 3.22 -5.35 3.92
N VAL A 70 3.01 -6.49 4.59
CA VAL A 70 3.93 -7.63 4.47
C VAL A 70 3.69 -8.34 3.14
N VAL A 71 4.70 -8.37 2.27
CA VAL A 71 4.68 -9.11 1.00
C VAL A 71 5.43 -10.43 1.16
N THR A 72 4.74 -11.52 0.93
CA THR A 72 5.28 -12.88 0.98
C THR A 72 5.34 -13.45 -0.42
N ALA A 73 6.48 -14.05 -0.79
CA ALA A 73 6.59 -14.77 -2.04
C ALA A 73 5.64 -15.97 -2.05
N GLY A 74 4.84 -16.06 -3.10
CA GLY A 74 3.99 -17.21 -3.33
C GLY A 74 4.80 -18.41 -3.82
N SER A 75 4.10 -19.53 -4.01
CA SER A 75 4.71 -20.78 -4.46
C SER A 75 5.12 -20.74 -5.93
N LYS A 76 4.57 -19.83 -6.74
CA LYS A 76 4.92 -19.68 -8.15
C LYS A 76 6.00 -18.62 -8.35
N ALA A 77 7.02 -18.96 -9.11
CA ALA A 77 7.94 -17.96 -9.64
C ALA A 77 7.23 -17.14 -10.72
N GLY A 78 7.35 -15.82 -10.63
CA GLY A 78 6.70 -14.91 -11.57
C GLY A 78 6.94 -13.45 -11.20
N LYS A 79 6.20 -12.55 -11.84
CA LYS A 79 6.13 -11.14 -11.46
C LYS A 79 4.72 -10.88 -10.96
N ALA A 80 4.61 -10.23 -9.81
CA ALA A 80 3.36 -9.72 -9.28
C ALA A 80 3.54 -8.23 -8.99
N THR A 81 2.50 -7.46 -9.28
CA THR A 81 2.45 -6.04 -8.97
C THR A 81 1.74 -5.87 -7.65
N VAL A 82 2.41 -5.24 -6.68
CA VAL A 82 1.83 -4.88 -5.39
C VAL A 82 1.55 -3.39 -5.40
N THR A 83 0.31 -3.02 -5.10
CA THR A 83 -0.17 -1.64 -5.15
C THR A 83 -0.62 -1.21 -3.76
N ALA A 84 -0.06 -0.09 -3.28
CA ALA A 84 -0.45 0.53 -2.02
C ALA A 84 -1.32 1.75 -2.30
N THR A 85 -2.59 1.70 -1.91
CA THR A 85 -3.52 2.80 -2.11
C THR A 85 -3.77 3.54 -0.79
N ALA A 86 -3.62 4.86 -0.77
CA ALA A 86 -3.99 5.71 0.37
C ALA A 86 -4.70 6.97 -0.14
N GLY A 87 -5.86 7.33 0.44
CA GLY A 87 -6.62 8.52 0.08
C GLY A 87 -6.98 8.62 -1.41
N GLY A 88 -7.21 7.48 -2.06
CA GLY A 88 -7.52 7.40 -3.49
C GLY A 88 -6.32 7.53 -4.43
N LYS A 89 -5.07 7.52 -3.92
CA LYS A 89 -3.83 7.52 -4.70
C LYS A 89 -3.06 6.21 -4.52
N SER A 90 -2.51 5.67 -5.60
CA SER A 90 -1.85 4.36 -5.69
C SER A 90 -0.62 4.37 -6.59
#